data_AF-A0A379GAN1-F1
#
_entry.id   AF-A0A379GAN1-F1
#
_cell.length_a   1.000
_cell.length_b   1.000
_cell.length_c   1.000
_cell.angle_alpha   90.00
_cell.angle_beta   90.00
_cell.angle_gamma   90.00
#
_symmetry.space_group_name_H-M   'P 1'
#
loop_
_entity.id
_entity.type
_entity.pdbx_description
1 polymer ?
#
loop_
_entity_poly.entity_id
_entity_poly.type
_entity_poly.pdbx_seq_one_letter_code
_entity_poly.pdbx_strand_id
1 'polypeptide(L)'
;MRHDEMYLLINQGFAGKQRLMPFFNRSNSPNLILAIQSAGVSRGRNGFRKDKSGEKLAESEEDLLEHRTAGSDAFDTLYIGCENFPVHDIVSVPVSGVM
;
A
#
# COMPACT_ATOMS: atom_id res chain seq x y z
N MET A 1 -1.10 4.91 -12.97
CA MET A 1 -1.97 3.72 -13.05
C MET A 1 -3.34 4.10 -12.53
N ARG A 2 -4.43 3.57 -13.10
CA ARG A 2 -5.78 3.83 -12.58
C ARG A 2 -5.98 3.08 -11.25
N HIS A 3 -6.81 3.60 -10.36
CA HIS A 3 -7.00 3.00 -9.03
C HIS A 3 -7.59 1.57 -9.10
N ASP A 4 -8.45 1.28 -10.08
CA ASP A 4 -9.00 -0.06 -10.30
C ASP A 4 -7.91 -1.06 -10.72
N GLU A 5 -7.00 -0.65 -11.62
CA GLU A 5 -5.86 -1.47 -12.05
C GLU A 5 -4.91 -1.76 -10.89
N MET A 6 -4.62 -0.74 -10.08
CA MET A 6 -3.78 -0.86 -8.89
C MET A 6 -4.35 -1.90 -7.92
N TYR A 7 -5.64 -1.79 -7.57
CA TYR A 7 -6.28 -2.72 -6.64
C TYR A 7 -6.34 -4.14 -7.21
N LEU A 8 -6.61 -4.27 -8.52
CA LEU A 8 -6.60 -5.56 -9.18
C LEU A 8 -5.22 -6.22 -9.11
N LEU A 9 -4.15 -5.47 -9.38
CA LEU A 9 -2.77 -5.94 -9.30
C LEU A 9 -2.43 -6.45 -7.89
N ILE A 10 -2.72 -5.66 -6.85
CA ILE A 10 -2.45 -6.02 -5.46
C ILE A 10 -3.25 -7.26 -5.03
N ASN A 11 -4.55 -7.30 -5.35
CA ASN A 11 -5.40 -8.44 -5.03
C ASN A 11 -4.95 -9.72 -5.73
N GLN A 12 -4.52 -9.62 -6.99
CA GLN A 12 -3.93 -10.73 -7.72
C GLN A 12 -2.59 -11.17 -7.12
N GLY A 13 -1.81 -10.23 -6.58
CA GLY A 13 -0.62 -10.50 -5.78
C GLY A 13 -0.89 -11.42 -4.60
N PHE A 14 -1.86 -11.04 -3.76
CA PHE A 14 -2.26 -11.88 -2.63
C PHE A 14 -2.89 -13.22 -3.06
N ALA A 15 -3.52 -13.27 -4.23
CA ALA A 15 -4.06 -14.50 -4.80
C ALA A 15 -3.00 -15.39 -5.48
N GLY A 16 -1.71 -15.01 -5.46
CA GLY A 16 -0.63 -15.76 -6.10
C GLY A 16 -0.68 -15.76 -7.63
N LYS A 17 -1.31 -14.75 -8.23
CA LYS A 17 -1.47 -14.60 -9.69
C LYS A 17 -0.49 -13.61 -10.33
N GLN A 18 0.40 -13.04 -9.52
CA GLN A 18 1.45 -12.10 -9.96
C GLN A 18 2.83 -12.70 -9.72
N ARG A 19 3.87 -12.05 -10.25
CA ARG A 19 5.25 -12.55 -10.12
C ARG A 19 5.70 -12.53 -8.65
N LEU A 20 5.37 -11.46 -7.93
CA LEU A 20 5.56 -11.38 -6.49
C LEU A 20 4.25 -11.69 -5.75
N MET A 21 4.36 -12.60 -4.79
CA MET A 21 3.30 -12.94 -3.84
C MET A 21 3.67 -12.40 -2.45
N PRO A 22 3.12 -11.24 -2.03
CA PRO A 22 3.50 -10.61 -0.78
C PRO A 22 2.91 -11.36 0.42
N PHE A 23 3.70 -11.43 1.50
CA PHE A 23 3.27 -11.92 2.81
C PHE A 23 3.57 -10.88 3.88
N PHE A 24 2.71 -10.80 4.89
CA PHE A 24 2.92 -9.94 6.04
C PHE A 24 3.38 -10.74 7.26
N ASN A 25 4.39 -10.22 7.95
CA ASN A 25 4.79 -10.75 9.25
C ASN A 25 3.75 -10.31 10.29
N ARG A 26 2.87 -11.24 10.69
CA ARG A 26 1.76 -10.95 11.61
C ARG A 26 2.21 -10.38 12.95
N SER A 27 3.32 -10.89 13.50
CA SER A 27 3.82 -10.46 14.80
C SER A 27 4.42 -9.05 14.77
N ASN A 28 5.00 -8.66 13.64
CA ASN A 28 5.72 -7.39 13.53
C ASN A 28 4.94 -6.30 12.79
N SER A 29 3.80 -6.62 12.18
CA SER A 29 3.03 -5.67 11.38
C SER A 29 1.51 -5.78 11.60
N PRO A 30 1.02 -5.80 12.86
CA PRO A 30 -0.41 -5.92 13.14
C PRO A 30 -1.22 -4.74 12.56
N ASN A 31 -0.70 -3.52 12.69
CA ASN A 31 -1.36 -2.29 12.24
C ASN A 31 -1.50 -2.23 10.71
N LEU A 32 -0.46 -2.68 9.98
CA LEU A 32 -0.51 -2.78 8.53
C LEU A 32 -1.55 -3.81 8.07
N ILE A 33 -1.63 -4.96 8.75
CA ILE A 33 -2.64 -5.97 8.45
C ILE A 33 -4.04 -5.40 8.64
N LEU A 34 -4.28 -4.71 9.75
CA LEU A 34 -5.56 -4.07 10.01
C LEU A 34 -5.88 -3.03 8.94
N ALA A 35 -4.92 -2.16 8.58
CA ALA A 35 -5.08 -1.14 7.54
C ALA A 35 -5.38 -1.73 6.14
N ILE A 36 -4.77 -2.86 5.79
CA ILE A 36 -5.04 -3.55 4.51
C ILE A 36 -6.41 -4.24 4.54
N GLN A 37 -6.80 -4.83 5.67
CA GLN A 37 -8.10 -5.51 5.83
C GLN A 37 -9.27 -4.52 5.88
N SER A 38 -9.08 -3.35 6.49
CA SER A 38 -10.08 -2.29 6.59
C SER A 38 -10.12 -1.37 5.37
N ALA A 39 -9.22 -1.57 4.39
CA ALA A 39 -9.09 -0.72 3.21
C ALA A 39 -10.39 -0.70 2.39
N GLY A 40 -11.16 0.38 2.55
CA GLY A 40 -12.37 0.63 1.80
C GLY A 40 -12.12 1.24 0.42
N VAL A 41 -13.13 1.15 -0.43
CA VAL A 41 -13.18 1.81 -1.74
C VAL A 41 -14.48 2.56 -1.88
N SER A 42 -14.45 3.70 -2.57
CA SER A 42 -15.61 4.53 -2.84
C SER A 42 -15.69 4.88 -4.32
N ARG A 43 -16.90 5.19 -4.82
CA ARG A 43 -17.11 5.77 -6.16
C ARG A 43 -17.35 7.27 -6.00
N GLY A 44 -16.41 8.07 -6.51
CA GLY A 44 -16.54 9.53 -6.55
C GLY A 44 -16.81 10.05 -7.97
N ARG A 45 -16.77 11.38 -8.12
CA ARG A 45 -16.87 12.07 -9.42
C ARG A 45 -15.85 11.55 -10.45
N ASN A 46 -14.66 11.18 -9.99
CA ASN A 46 -13.56 10.69 -10.82
C ASN A 46 -13.52 9.15 -10.90
N GLY A 47 -14.59 8.46 -10.50
CA GLY A 47 -14.67 7.01 -10.55
C GLY A 47 -14.20 6.31 -9.27
N PHE A 48 -13.66 5.10 -9.43
CA PHE A 48 -13.18 4.23 -8.36
C PHE A 48 -11.96 4.84 -7.68
N ARG A 49 -11.97 4.91 -6.35
CA ARG A 49 -10.87 5.42 -5.53
C ARG A 49 -10.85 4.76 -4.15
N LYS A 50 -9.70 4.79 -3.50
CA LYS A 50 -9.57 4.43 -2.08
C LYS A 50 -10.48 5.33 -1.24
N ASP A 51 -11.14 4.75 -0.24
CA ASP A 51 -11.87 5.55 0.74
C ASP A 51 -10.86 6.21 1.70
N LYS A 52 -10.89 7.54 1.72
CA LYS A 52 -10.01 8.42 2.50
C LYS A 52 -10.80 9.37 3.40
N SER A 53 -12.10 9.10 3.58
CA SER A 53 -12.99 9.97 4.36
C SER A 53 -12.54 10.12 5.82
N GLY A 54 -11.96 9.07 6.41
CA GLY A 54 -11.43 9.07 7.78
C GLY A 54 -10.08 9.76 7.98
N GLU A 55 -9.30 10.04 6.91
CA GLU A 55 -7.94 10.60 7.06
C GLU A 55 -7.93 11.97 7.76
N LYS A 56 -9.00 12.76 7.59
CA LYS A 56 -9.11 14.12 8.13
C LYS A 56 -9.72 14.20 9.53
N LEU A 57 -10.20 13.07 10.07
CA LEU A 57 -10.78 13.04 11.41
C LEU A 57 -9.65 13.10 12.45
N ALA A 58 -9.93 13.69 13.60
CA ALA A 58 -9.01 13.64 14.73
C ALA A 58 -8.77 12.18 15.13
N GLU A 59 -7.58 11.88 15.66
CA GLU A 59 -7.28 10.58 16.24
C GLU A 59 -8.16 10.34 17.48
N SER A 60 -8.59 9.10 17.67
CA SER A 60 -9.30 8.65 18.88
C SER A 60 -8.67 7.35 19.38
N GLU A 61 -9.01 6.92 20.60
CA GLU A 61 -8.55 5.63 21.14
C GLU A 61 -8.98 4.43 20.26
N GLU A 62 -10.07 4.56 19.51
CA GLU A 62 -10.60 3.52 18.63
C GLU A 62 -10.10 3.65 17.18
N ASP A 63 -9.68 4.84 16.74
CA ASP A 63 -9.24 5.15 15.38
C ASP A 63 -7.85 5.83 15.39
N LEU A 64 -6.84 5.02 15.70
CA LEU A 64 -5.43 5.44 15.67
C LEU A 64 -4.96 5.71 14.25
N LEU A 65 -4.11 6.72 14.08
CA LEU A 65 -3.58 7.14 12.78
C LEU A 65 -2.83 6.01 12.05
N GLU A 66 -2.18 5.13 12.81
CA GLU A 66 -1.42 3.98 12.29
C GLU A 66 -2.30 2.91 11.63
N HIS A 67 -3.61 2.88 11.91
CA HIS A 67 -4.56 1.94 11.31
C HIS A 67 -5.17 2.46 9.99
N ARG A 68 -4.89 3.73 9.64
CA ARG A 68 -5.46 4.39 8.46
C ARG A 68 -4.69 4.02 7.20
N THR A 69 -4.75 4.90 6.21
CA THR A 69 -4.26 4.66 4.84
C THR A 69 -2.76 4.83 4.67
N ALA A 70 -2.03 5.46 5.61
CA ALA A 70 -0.60 5.75 5.41
C ALA A 70 0.25 4.49 5.22
N GLY A 71 0.08 3.49 6.10
CA GLY A 71 0.79 2.21 6.01
C GLY A 71 0.42 1.41 4.77
N SER A 72 -0.88 1.36 4.43
CA SER A 72 -1.34 0.67 3.23
C SER A 72 -0.91 1.38 1.95
N ASP A 73 -0.93 2.72 1.89
CA ASP A 73 -0.45 3.51 0.74
C ASP A 73 1.07 3.30 0.51
N ALA A 74 1.85 3.19 1.60
CA ALA A 74 3.27 2.87 1.51
C ALA A 74 3.51 1.45 0.95
N PHE A 75 2.73 0.47 1.42
CA PHE A 75 2.76 -0.89 0.87
C PHE A 75 2.35 -0.93 -0.60
N ASP A 76 1.24 -0.26 -0.97
CA ASP A 76 0.74 -0.18 -2.34
C ASP A 76 1.84 0.35 -3.27
N THR A 77 2.50 1.44 -2.87
CA THR A 77 3.61 2.05 -3.62
C THR A 77 4.78 1.09 -3.78
N LEU A 78 5.21 0.43 -2.70
CA LEU A 78 6.31 -0.53 -2.73
C LEU A 78 6.01 -1.71 -3.65
N TYR A 79 4.85 -2.35 -3.48
CA TYR A 79 4.47 -3.53 -4.24
C TYR A 79 4.32 -3.24 -5.74
N ILE A 80 3.64 -2.14 -6.08
CA ILE A 80 3.51 -1.66 -7.46
C ILE A 80 4.88 -1.40 -8.08
N GLY A 81 5.78 -0.77 -7.32
CA GLY A 81 7.15 -0.50 -7.72
C GLY A 81 7.88 -1.80 -8.08
N CYS A 82 7.86 -2.76 -7.15
CA CYS A 82 8.52 -4.04 -7.34
C CYS A 82 7.96 -4.82 -8.54
N GLU A 83 6.65 -4.85 -8.73
CA GLU A 83 6.02 -5.59 -9.84
C GLU A 83 6.22 -4.93 -11.20
N ASN A 84 5.95 -3.62 -11.32
CA ASN A 84 5.95 -2.95 -12.62
C ASN A 84 7.32 -2.42 -13.04
N PHE A 85 8.24 -2.20 -12.10
CA PHE A 85 9.56 -1.62 -12.36
C PHE A 85 10.68 -2.47 -11.76
N PRO A 86 10.80 -3.76 -12.15
CA PRO A 86 11.91 -4.57 -11.71
C PRO A 86 13.24 -4.01 -12.20
N VAL A 87 14.18 -3.83 -11.27
CA VAL A 87 15.55 -3.47 -11.59
C VAL A 87 16.34 -4.76 -11.81
N HIS A 88 16.92 -4.91 -13.00
CA HIS A 88 17.68 -6.11 -13.39
C HIS A 88 19.19 -5.99 -13.12
N ASP A 89 19.69 -4.77 -12.88
CA ASP A 89 21.11 -4.47 -12.66
C ASP A 89 21.35 -3.73 -11.34
N ILE A 90 22.46 -4.02 -10.65
CA ILE A 90 22.82 -3.30 -9.42
C ILE A 90 23.37 -1.92 -9.80
N VAL A 91 22.56 -0.88 -9.62
CA VAL A 91 23.01 0.51 -9.74
C VAL A 91 23.66 0.92 -8.42
N SER A 92 24.99 1.02 -8.39
CA SER A 92 25.71 1.59 -7.24
C SER A 92 25.43 3.09 -7.18
N VAL A 93 24.64 3.53 -6.20
CA VAL A 93 24.41 4.95 -5.94
C VAL A 93 25.39 5.40 -4.85
N PRO A 94 26.37 6.27 -5.14
CA PRO A 94 27.31 6.74 -4.12
C PRO A 94 26.56 7.62 -3.10
N VAL A 95 26.46 7.14 -1.85
CA VAL A 95 25.87 7.89 -0.71
C VAL A 95 26.91 8.86 -0.13
N SER A 96 27.66 9.56 -0.98
CA SER A 96 28.58 10.62 -0.53
C SER A 96 27.87 11.97 -0.66
N GLY A 97 27.03 12.33 0.30
CA GLY A 97 26.45 13.68 0.28
C GLY A 97 25.25 13.98 1.17
N VAL A 98 24.79 13.05 2.01
CA VAL A 98 23.76 13.35 3.01
C VAL A 98 24.40 13.32 4.40
N MET A 99 24.94 14.48 4.79
CA MET A 99 25.29 14.83 6.16
C MET A 99 24.64 16.18 6.47
#